data_AF-A0A0F9S9Z2-F1
#
_entry.id   AF-A0A0F9S9Z2-F1
#
_cell.length_a   1.000
_cell.length_b   1.000
_cell.length_c   1.000
_cell.angle_alpha   90.00
_cell.angle_beta   90.00
_cell.angle_gamma   90.00
#
_symmetry.space_group_name_H-M   'P 1'
#
loop_
_entity.id
_entity.type
_entity.pdbx_description
1 polymer ?
#
loop_
_entity_poly.entity_id
_entity_poly.type
_entity_poly.pdbx_seq_one_letter_code
_entity_poly.pdbx_strand_id
1 'polypeptide(L)' 'ARPGATGSASSETTEATETGDRVALRSAAGTPLARARRGPRGLTLSFPQDGAGGFDDWLLQNLARIHQQWQTDKG' A
#
# COMPACT_ATOMS: atom_id res chain seq x y z
N ALA A 1 39.41 -27.34 -21.00
CA ALA A 1 38.24 -27.23 -20.11
C ALA A 1 38.10 -25.77 -19.66
N ARG A 2 36.87 -25.25 -19.63
CA ARG A 2 36.50 -23.81 -19.58
C ARG A 2 36.73 -23.19 -18.18
N PRO A 3 37.04 -21.89 -18.07
CA PRO A 3 37.08 -21.18 -16.79
C PRO A 3 35.65 -20.92 -16.26
N GLY A 4 35.44 -21.15 -14.97
CA GLY A 4 34.18 -20.89 -14.26
C GLY A 4 33.96 -19.39 -14.07
N ALA A 5 32.89 -18.88 -14.68
CA ALA A 5 32.45 -17.51 -14.57
C ALA A 5 31.80 -17.24 -13.21
N THR A 6 32.15 -16.08 -12.65
CA THR A 6 31.49 -15.38 -11.56
C THR A 6 29.99 -15.21 -11.81
N GLY A 7 29.18 -15.53 -10.81
CA GLY A 7 27.74 -15.24 -10.78
C GLY A 7 27.38 -14.61 -9.45
N SER A 8 27.67 -13.32 -9.30
CA SER A 8 27.06 -12.47 -8.27
C SER A 8 25.57 -12.41 -8.53
N ALA A 9 24.78 -13.17 -7.77
CA ALA A 9 23.34 -12.95 -7.70
C ALA A 9 23.11 -11.62 -6.96
N SER A 10 23.14 -10.54 -7.73
CA SER A 10 22.43 -9.31 -7.37
C SER A 10 20.96 -9.70 -7.38
N SER A 11 20.32 -9.71 -6.21
CA SER A 11 18.87 -9.79 -6.14
C SER A 11 18.31 -8.55 -6.80
N GLU A 12 18.02 -8.76 -8.08
CA GLU A 12 17.19 -7.98 -8.97
C GLU A 12 16.09 -7.29 -8.17
N THR A 13 16.21 -5.98 -8.07
CA THR A 13 15.07 -5.11 -7.81
C THR A 13 14.13 -5.29 -9.00
N THR A 14 13.19 -6.22 -8.88
CA THR A 14 12.14 -6.34 -9.88
C THR A 14 11.19 -5.16 -9.69
N GLU A 15 11.31 -4.25 -10.65
CA GLU A 15 10.43 -3.14 -10.94
C GLU A 15 8.96 -3.53 -10.81
N ALA A 16 8.25 -2.78 -9.96
CA ALA A 16 6.80 -2.82 -9.86
C ALA A 16 6.19 -2.14 -11.09
N THR A 17 6.10 -2.85 -12.20
CA THR A 17 5.37 -2.39 -13.38
C THR A 17 4.48 -3.52 -13.87
N GLU A 18 3.21 -3.58 -13.42
CA GLU A 18 2.06 -4.01 -14.24
C GLU A 18 0.70 -3.87 -13.50
N THR A 19 -0.20 -3.08 -14.12
CA THR A 19 -1.67 -3.23 -14.14
C THR A 19 -2.54 -2.78 -12.95
N GLY A 20 -3.15 -1.60 -13.16
CA GLY A 20 -4.55 -1.31 -12.83
C GLY A 20 -4.85 -0.84 -11.41
N ASP A 21 -4.92 0.48 -11.23
CA ASP A 21 -5.50 1.17 -10.06
C ASP A 21 -5.06 0.62 -8.70
N ARG A 22 -3.76 0.31 -8.53
CA ARG A 22 -3.20 -0.07 -7.23
C ARG A 22 -2.30 1.04 -6.73
N VAL A 23 -2.78 1.81 -5.75
CA VAL A 23 -2.02 2.91 -5.14
C VAL A 23 -1.40 2.42 -3.84
N ALA A 24 -0.07 2.46 -3.74
CA ALA A 24 0.63 2.21 -2.49
C ALA A 24 0.50 3.44 -1.58
N LEU A 25 -0.20 3.28 -0.46
CA LEU A 25 -0.31 4.29 0.59
C LEU A 25 0.89 4.13 1.52
N ARG A 26 1.59 5.23 1.78
CA ARG A 26 2.75 5.29 2.67
C ARG A 26 2.44 6.21 3.85
N SER A 27 3.03 5.91 5.00
CA SER A 27 2.99 6.79 6.16
C SER A 27 3.83 8.06 5.90
N ALA A 28 3.72 9.05 6.79
CA ALA A 28 4.58 10.23 6.76
C ALA A 28 6.09 9.89 6.85
N ALA A 29 6.43 8.73 7.44
CA ALA A 29 7.80 8.22 7.52
C ALA A 29 8.26 7.44 6.26
N GLY A 30 7.41 7.34 5.23
CA GLY A 30 7.71 6.63 3.98
C GLY A 30 7.50 5.11 4.05
N THR A 31 7.11 4.57 5.21
CA THR A 31 6.82 3.15 5.44
C THR A 31 5.54 2.75 4.69
N PRO A 32 5.50 1.55 4.06
CA PRO A 32 4.27 1.05 3.45
C PRO A 32 3.15 0.90 4.49
N LEU A 33 2.04 1.63 4.31
CA LEU A 33 0.90 1.62 5.22
C LEU A 33 -0.20 0.70 4.70
N ALA A 34 -0.57 0.86 3.43
CA ALA A 34 -1.63 0.08 2.81
C ALA A 34 -1.50 0.05 1.30
N ARG A 35 -2.26 -0.82 0.66
CA ARG A 35 -2.49 -0.80 -0.79
C ARG A 35 -3.95 -0.48 -1.02
N ALA A 36 -4.22 0.58 -1.77
CA ALA A 36 -5.54 0.92 -2.23
C ALA A 36 -5.76 0.31 -3.61
N ARG A 37 -6.94 -0.25 -3.84
CA ARG A 37 -7.39 -0.69 -5.16
C ARG A 37 -8.80 -0.19 -5.42
N ARG A 38 -9.02 0.58 -6.48
CA ARG A 38 -10.38 0.89 -6.96
C ARG A 38 -10.81 -0.13 -7.99
N GLY A 39 -12.02 -0.62 -7.85
CA GLY A 39 -12.68 -1.50 -8.79
C GLY A 39 -14.11 -1.04 -9.09
N PRO A 40 -14.82 -1.73 -9.98
CA PRO A 40 -16.18 -1.36 -10.39
C PRO A 40 -17.20 -1.41 -9.25
N ARG A 41 -16.87 -2.07 -8.14
CA ARG A 41 -17.73 -2.22 -6.96
C ARG A 41 -17.33 -1.32 -5.78
N GLY A 42 -16.25 -0.54 -5.90
CA GLY A 42 -15.81 0.36 -4.83
C GLY A 42 -14.29 0.42 -4.65
N LEU A 43 -13.88 0.98 -3.51
CA LEU A 43 -12.49 1.11 -3.08
C LEU A 43 -12.17 0.04 -2.02
N THR A 44 -11.11 -0.73 -2.23
CA THR A 44 -10.58 -1.69 -1.25
C THR A 44 -9.24 -1.19 -0.73
N LEU A 45 -9.08 -1.16 0.59
CA LEU A 45 -7.81 -0.89 1.25
C LEU A 45 -7.29 -2.21 1.85
N SER A 46 -6.05 -2.55 1.56
CA SER A 46 -5.38 -3.75 2.08
C SER A 46 -4.19 -3.34 2.94
N PHE A 47 -4.23 -3.66 4.23
CA PHE A 47 -3.18 -3.35 5.19
C PHE A 47 -2.30 -4.60 5.38
N PRO A 48 -0.97 -4.50 5.26
CA PRO A 48 -0.07 -5.61 5.55
C PRO A 48 -0.03 -5.88 7.06
N GLN A 49 -0.02 -7.15 7.43
CA GLN A 49 -0.16 -7.65 8.81
C GLN A 49 0.92 -7.10 9.76
N ASP A 50 2.13 -6.83 9.25
CA ASP A 50 3.28 -6.37 10.04
C ASP A 50 3.55 -4.86 9.95
N GLY A 51 2.78 -4.11 9.16
CA GLY A 51 3.16 -2.75 8.76
C GLY A 51 2.27 -1.61 9.25
N ALA A 52 1.01 -1.89 9.61
CA ALA A 52 0.04 -0.84 9.91
C ALA A 52 0.01 -0.40 11.39
N GLY A 53 0.60 -1.17 12.32
CA GLY A 53 0.74 -0.78 13.72
C GLY A 53 -0.58 -0.44 14.44
N GLY A 54 -1.69 -1.07 14.04
CA GLY A 54 -3.03 -0.80 14.57
C GLY A 54 -3.74 0.40 13.92
N PHE A 55 -3.18 0.99 12.86
CA PHE A 55 -3.83 2.06 12.10
C PHE A 55 -5.12 1.58 11.42
N ASP A 56 -5.18 0.34 10.97
CA ASP A 56 -6.36 -0.26 10.35
C ASP A 56 -7.52 -0.39 11.35
N ASP A 57 -7.25 -0.86 12.57
CA ASP A 57 -8.22 -0.87 13.67
C ASP A 57 -8.70 0.55 14.03
N TRP A 58 -7.76 1.49 14.14
CA TRP A 58 -8.10 2.90 14.39
C TRP A 58 -8.95 3.47 13.25
N LEU A 59 -8.61 3.16 11.99
CA LEU A 59 -9.32 3.63 10.82
C LEU A 59 -10.75 3.10 10.81
N LEU A 60 -10.97 1.82 11.09
CA LEU A 60 -12.31 1.22 11.17
C LEU A 60 -13.17 1.92 12.23
N GLN A 61 -12.60 2.22 13.39
CA GLN A 61 -13.30 2.92 14.48
C GLN A 61 -13.58 4.40 14.15
N ASN A 62 -12.74 5.03 13.33
CA ASN A 62 -12.82 6.47 13.03
C ASN A 62 -13.44 6.79 11.66
N LEU A 63 -13.68 5.80 10.79
CA LEU A 63 -14.07 6.02 9.41
C LEU A 63 -15.37 6.83 9.29
N ALA A 64 -16.36 6.51 10.11
CA ALA A 64 -17.64 7.23 10.14
C ALA A 64 -17.46 8.70 10.51
N ARG A 65 -16.65 8.98 11.54
CA ARG A 65 -16.32 10.36 11.98
C ARG A 65 -15.56 11.13 10.91
N ILE A 66 -14.57 10.49 10.27
CA ILE A 66 -13.79 11.10 9.18
C ILE A 66 -14.72 11.45 8.01
N HIS A 67 -15.65 10.56 7.66
CA HIS A 67 -16.63 10.81 6.60
C HIS A 67 -17.59 11.97 6.94
N GLN A 68 -18.04 12.07 8.19
CA GLN A 68 -18.85 13.21 8.65
C GLN A 68 -18.08 14.52 8.52
N GLN A 69 -16.86 14.58 9.03
CA GLN A 69 -16.02 15.78 8.93
C GLN A 69 -15.81 16.22 7.47
N TRP A 70 -15.49 15.27 6.59
CA TRP A 70 -15.31 15.54 5.17
C TRP A 70 -16.58 16.10 4.50
N GLN A 71 -17.78 15.65 4.91
CA GLN A 71 -19.03 16.22 4.42
C GLN A 71 -19.21 17.66 4.89
N THR A 72 -18.86 17.96 6.15
CA THR A 72 -18.89 19.33 6.68
C THR A 72 -17.92 20.24 5.95
N ASP A 73 -16.71 19.79 5.67
CA ASP A 73 -15.68 20.61 5.00
C ASP A 73 -15.97 20.83 3.50
N LYS A 74 -16.85 20.02 2.91
CA LYS A 74 -17.27 20.14 1.51
C LYS A 74 -18.58 20.91 1.30
N GLY A 75 -19.37 21.09 2.36
CA GLY A 75 -20.60 21.89 2.36
C GLY A 75 -20.31 23.38 2.54
#